data_AF-A0A0D9XBD8-F1
#
_entry.id   AF-A0A0D9XBD8-F1
#
_cell.length_a   1.000
_cell.length_b   1.000
_cell.length_c   1.000
_cell.angle_alpha   90.00
_cell.angle_beta   90.00
_cell.angle_gamma   90.00
#
_symmetry.space_group_name_H-M   'P 1'
#
loop_
_entity.id
_entity.type
_entity.pdbx_description
1 polymer ?
#
loop_
_entity_poly.entity_id
_entity_poly.type
_entity_poly.pdbx_seq_one_letter_code
_entity_poly.pdbx_strand_id
1 'polypeptide(L)'
;MLPTTASKGRGTARSAPPLFGPYLRRIVKKQRISGLGMILPLLYGESASHAALTITSVVFVHFLFAGIVLATLCWLYAFDVHCNSFFPAFVILYVLQYFLSPLLVAHGFFPALLSNLLFVVAISYYHYLNFLGYDVLPFLDRTTFFLYPIGLVIILSPLMILIGFNPTRYFLSLYFR
;
A
#
# COMPACT_ATOMS: atom_id res chain seq x y z
N MET A 1 -50.62 -52.47 89.64
CA MET A 1 -51.87 -52.68 88.90
C MET A 1 -52.04 -51.51 87.93
N LEU A 2 -52.27 -51.83 86.65
CA LEU A 2 -52.39 -50.97 85.44
C LEU A 2 -53.40 -49.80 85.56
N PRO A 3 -53.49 -48.80 84.63
CA PRO A 3 -53.24 -48.95 83.19
C PRO A 3 -52.60 -47.78 82.40
N THR A 4 -52.11 -48.19 81.24
CA THR A 4 -51.92 -47.46 79.98
C THR A 4 -53.24 -46.94 79.39
N THR A 5 -53.21 -45.76 78.75
CA THR A 5 -54.14 -45.45 77.66
C THR A 5 -53.38 -44.87 76.46
N ALA A 6 -53.23 -45.69 75.44
CA ALA A 6 -52.79 -45.32 74.10
C ALA A 6 -53.92 -44.57 73.36
N SER A 7 -53.57 -43.47 72.70
CA SER A 7 -54.44 -42.76 71.75
C SER A 7 -53.90 -42.93 70.33
N LYS A 8 -54.83 -43.14 69.40
CA LYS A 8 -54.69 -43.67 68.04
C LYS A 8 -54.96 -42.56 67.02
N GLY A 9 -54.11 -42.40 66.01
CA GLY A 9 -54.47 -41.70 64.76
C GLY A 9 -53.24 -41.27 63.93
N ARG A 10 -52.90 -41.94 62.81
CA ARG A 10 -53.42 -41.84 61.43
C ARG A 10 -52.73 -40.71 60.61
N GLY A 11 -52.10 -41.08 59.49
CA GLY A 11 -51.91 -40.16 58.35
C GLY A 11 -50.48 -40.09 57.78
N THR A 12 -50.21 -40.87 56.74
CA THR A 12 -49.11 -40.67 55.79
C THR A 12 -49.31 -39.36 55.03
N ALA A 13 -48.48 -38.34 55.27
CA ALA A 13 -48.44 -37.12 54.46
C ALA A 13 -47.21 -37.14 53.55
N ARG A 14 -47.43 -37.42 52.26
CA ARG A 14 -46.45 -37.16 51.19
C ARG A 14 -46.27 -35.64 51.07
N SER A 15 -45.05 -35.15 51.17
CA SER A 15 -44.69 -33.75 50.95
C SER A 15 -45.01 -33.33 49.50
N ALA A 16 -45.85 -32.31 49.33
CA ALA A 16 -46.15 -31.70 48.03
C ALA A 16 -44.93 -30.93 47.48
N PRO A 17 -44.68 -30.91 46.15
CA PRO A 17 -43.59 -30.14 45.57
C PRO A 17 -43.88 -28.62 45.63
N PRO A 18 -42.85 -27.76 45.73
CA PRO A 18 -43.06 -26.32 45.91
C PRO A 18 -43.71 -25.66 44.68
N LEU A 19 -44.73 -24.83 44.94
CA LEU A 19 -45.57 -24.06 44.00
C LEU A 19 -44.84 -23.01 43.14
N PHE A 20 -43.50 -22.99 43.12
CA PHE A 20 -42.70 -21.88 42.58
C PHE A 20 -42.50 -21.92 41.05
N GLY A 21 -42.64 -23.09 40.41
CA GLY A 21 -42.38 -23.28 38.98
C GLY A 21 -43.42 -22.70 37.98
N PRO A 22 -44.75 -22.73 38.25
CA PRO A 22 -45.75 -22.24 37.31
C PRO A 22 -45.77 -20.71 37.15
N TYR A 23 -45.50 -19.98 38.23
CA TYR A 23 -45.50 -18.51 38.24
C TYR A 23 -44.27 -17.94 37.52
N LEU A 24 -43.10 -18.52 37.73
CA LEU A 24 -41.87 -18.11 37.04
C LEU A 24 -41.99 -18.28 35.52
N ARG A 25 -42.61 -19.37 35.06
CA ARG A 25 -42.89 -19.57 33.64
C ARG A 25 -43.83 -18.53 33.05
N ARG A 26 -44.81 -18.04 33.82
CA ARG A 26 -45.72 -16.97 33.37
C ARG A 26 -45.03 -15.61 33.31
N ILE A 27 -44.13 -15.31 34.26
CA ILE A 27 -43.34 -14.07 34.27
C ILE A 27 -42.40 -14.02 33.07
N VAL A 28 -41.63 -15.10 32.83
CA VAL A 28 -40.73 -15.19 31.67
C VAL A 28 -41.49 -15.10 30.35
N LYS A 29 -42.66 -15.73 30.25
CA LYS A 29 -43.49 -15.69 29.03
C LYS A 29 -44.13 -14.32 28.82
N LYS A 30 -44.50 -13.61 29.89
CA LYS A 30 -45.06 -12.25 29.83
C LYS A 30 -43.98 -11.19 29.55
N GLN A 31 -42.74 -11.40 30.01
CA GLN A 31 -41.58 -10.57 29.63
C GLN A 31 -41.16 -10.76 28.17
N ARG A 32 -41.32 -11.96 27.61
CA ARG A 32 -40.98 -12.26 26.21
C ARG A 32 -42.01 -11.72 25.19
N ILE A 33 -43.26 -11.45 25.60
CA ILE A 33 -44.37 -11.09 24.68
C ILE A 33 -44.70 -9.59 24.69
N SER A 34 -44.38 -8.83 25.75
CA SER A 34 -44.98 -7.49 25.97
C SER A 34 -44.12 -6.25 25.71
N GLY A 35 -43.02 -6.28 24.94
CA GLY A 35 -42.48 -4.97 24.51
C GLY A 35 -41.11 -4.93 23.87
N LEU A 36 -40.25 -5.90 24.12
CA LEU A 36 -38.86 -5.80 23.64
C LEU A 36 -38.71 -6.09 22.13
N GLY A 37 -39.62 -6.87 21.53
CA GLY A 37 -39.54 -7.25 20.11
C GLY A 37 -40.10 -6.23 19.12
N MET A 38 -41.00 -5.33 19.56
CA MET A 38 -41.66 -4.35 18.69
C MET A 38 -41.00 -2.96 18.73
N ILE A 39 -40.27 -2.65 19.81
CA ILE A 39 -39.56 -1.37 19.99
C ILE A 39 -38.15 -1.43 19.38
N LEU A 40 -37.52 -2.61 19.34
CA LEU A 40 -36.16 -2.81 18.83
C LEU A 40 -36.01 -2.40 17.34
N PRO A 41 -36.95 -2.69 16.42
CA PRO A 41 -36.84 -2.23 15.03
C PRO A 41 -37.11 -0.73 14.85
N LEU A 42 -37.96 -0.12 15.70
CA LEU A 42 -38.33 1.30 15.63
C LEU A 42 -37.24 2.22 16.21
N LEU A 43 -36.50 1.77 17.23
CA LEU A 43 -35.37 2.52 17.80
C LEU A 43 -34.09 2.39 16.94
N TYR A 44 -33.96 1.30 16.19
CA TYR A 44 -32.80 0.96 15.38
C TYR A 44 -32.96 1.41 13.90
N GLY A 45 -34.18 1.68 13.43
CA GLY A 45 -34.46 1.97 12.01
C GLY A 45 -33.94 3.32 11.49
N GLU A 46 -34.08 4.40 12.26
CA GLU A 46 -33.49 5.71 11.94
C GLU A 46 -32.03 5.82 12.40
N SER A 47 -31.73 5.36 13.61
CA SER A 47 -30.38 5.48 14.20
C SER A 47 -29.34 4.59 13.51
N ALA A 48 -29.69 3.37 13.09
CA ALA A 48 -28.73 2.48 12.44
C ALA A 48 -28.47 2.86 11.00
N SER A 49 -29.43 3.45 10.28
CA SER A 49 -29.20 3.96 8.93
C SER A 49 -28.31 5.21 8.97
N HIS A 50 -28.56 6.14 9.89
CA HIS A 50 -27.66 7.27 10.13
C HIS A 50 -26.28 6.83 10.62
N ALA A 51 -26.20 5.90 11.57
CA ALA A 51 -24.93 5.35 12.05
C ALA A 51 -24.17 4.59 10.95
N ALA A 52 -24.87 3.82 10.12
CA ALA A 52 -24.25 3.14 8.99
C ALA A 52 -23.74 4.15 7.95
N LEU A 53 -24.50 5.21 7.65
CA LEU A 53 -24.07 6.27 6.75
C LEU A 53 -22.89 7.06 7.30
N THR A 54 -22.85 7.37 8.60
CA THR A 54 -21.70 8.07 9.20
C THR A 54 -20.47 7.18 9.28
N ILE A 55 -20.61 5.90 9.65
CA ILE A 55 -19.50 4.96 9.65
C ILE A 55 -18.97 4.77 8.23
N THR A 56 -19.87 4.57 7.26
CA THR A 56 -19.50 4.39 5.85
C THR A 56 -18.86 5.64 5.28
N SER A 57 -19.39 6.83 5.56
CA SER A 57 -18.82 8.08 5.07
C SER A 57 -17.49 8.39 5.73
N VAL A 58 -17.34 8.18 7.04
CA VAL A 58 -16.08 8.40 7.76
C VAL A 58 -15.01 7.43 7.28
N VAL A 59 -15.33 6.15 7.12
CA VAL A 59 -14.40 5.15 6.59
C VAL A 59 -14.03 5.51 5.14
N PHE A 60 -15.00 5.77 4.28
CA PHE A 60 -14.74 6.14 2.89
C PHE A 60 -13.88 7.40 2.77
N VAL A 61 -14.20 8.45 3.52
CA VAL A 61 -13.43 9.71 3.54
C VAL A 61 -12.02 9.47 4.09
N HIS A 62 -11.86 8.67 5.13
CA HIS A 62 -10.54 8.38 5.70
C HIS A 62 -9.66 7.58 4.74
N PHE A 63 -10.22 6.53 4.11
CA PHE A 63 -9.51 5.74 3.10
C PHE A 63 -9.18 6.55 1.84
N LEU A 64 -10.11 7.40 1.38
CA LEU A 64 -9.89 8.26 0.22
C LEU A 64 -8.85 9.34 0.52
N PHE A 65 -8.94 10.00 1.67
CA PHE A 65 -7.97 11.01 2.08
C PHE A 65 -6.58 10.39 2.29
N ALA A 66 -6.49 9.29 3.03
CA ALA A 66 -5.23 8.56 3.22
C ALA A 66 -4.65 8.08 1.88
N GLY A 67 -5.49 7.60 0.96
CA GLY A 67 -5.09 7.19 -0.38
C GLY A 67 -4.54 8.34 -1.22
N ILE A 68 -5.21 9.50 -1.22
CA ILE A 68 -4.73 10.70 -1.92
C ILE A 68 -3.40 11.17 -1.34
N VAL A 69 -3.30 11.28 -0.02
CA VAL A 69 -2.06 11.69 0.66
C VAL A 69 -0.93 10.74 0.30
N LEU A 70 -1.14 9.43 0.39
CA LEU A 70 -0.13 8.44 0.04
C LEU A 70 0.29 8.54 -1.43
N ALA A 71 -0.67 8.68 -2.35
CA ALA A 71 -0.38 8.85 -3.77
C ALA A 71 0.47 10.10 -4.05
N THR A 72 0.15 11.23 -3.42
CA THR A 72 0.92 12.47 -3.54
C THR A 72 2.34 12.31 -2.97
N LEU A 73 2.49 11.66 -1.82
CA LEU A 73 3.80 11.42 -1.21
C LEU A 73 4.66 10.49 -2.05
N CYS A 74 4.10 9.38 -2.56
CA CYS A 74 4.81 8.46 -3.45
C CYS A 74 5.25 9.16 -4.75
N TRP A 75 4.40 10.02 -5.31
CA TRP A 75 4.75 10.79 -6.49
C TRP A 75 5.87 11.81 -6.22
N LEU A 76 5.79 12.54 -5.11
CA LEU A 76 6.82 13.50 -4.73
C LEU A 76 8.16 12.82 -4.44
N TYR A 77 8.11 11.63 -3.82
CA TYR A 77 9.28 10.79 -3.60
C TYR A 77 9.90 10.31 -4.91
N ALA A 78 9.08 9.78 -5.82
CA ALA A 78 9.54 9.36 -7.14
C ALA A 78 10.19 10.53 -7.90
N PHE A 79 9.55 11.69 -7.86
CA PHE A 79 10.09 12.91 -8.46
C PHE A 79 11.45 13.31 -7.86
N ASP A 80 11.59 13.31 -6.54
CA ASP A 80 12.86 13.63 -5.86
C ASP A 80 14.00 12.68 -6.28
N VAL A 81 13.73 11.37 -6.28
CA VAL A 81 14.70 10.35 -6.73
C VAL A 81 15.12 10.57 -8.18
N HIS A 82 14.18 10.87 -9.07
CA HIS A 82 14.45 11.16 -10.48
C HIS A 82 15.21 12.48 -10.65
N CYS A 83 14.90 13.53 -9.90
CA CYS A 83 15.64 14.80 -9.94
C CYS A 83 17.07 14.64 -9.43
N ASN A 84 17.26 13.92 -8.33
CA ASN A 84 18.58 13.67 -7.75
C ASN A 84 19.45 12.80 -8.67
N SER A 85 18.87 11.82 -9.37
CA SER A 85 19.60 11.00 -10.35
C SER A 85 19.81 11.71 -11.69
N PHE A 86 18.88 12.60 -12.09
CA PHE A 86 18.99 13.40 -13.30
C PHE A 86 20.10 14.43 -13.21
N PHE A 87 20.33 15.05 -12.04
CA PHE A 87 21.34 16.10 -11.90
C PHE A 87 22.77 15.66 -12.31
N PRO A 88 23.32 14.53 -11.82
CA PRO A 88 24.61 14.03 -12.27
C PRO A 88 24.63 13.66 -13.76
N ALA A 89 23.56 13.02 -14.26
CA ALA A 89 23.46 12.69 -15.68
C ALA A 89 23.44 13.95 -16.56
N PHE A 90 22.78 15.01 -16.10
CA PHE A 90 22.79 16.32 -16.73
C PHE A 90 24.20 16.93 -16.76
N VAL A 91 24.93 16.89 -15.64
CA VAL A 91 26.32 17.35 -15.60
C VAL A 91 27.19 16.60 -16.60
N ILE A 92 27.03 15.28 -16.74
CA ILE A 92 27.84 14.48 -17.68
C ILE A 92 27.46 14.77 -19.15
N LEU A 93 26.16 14.70 -19.50
CA LEU A 93 25.70 14.77 -20.89
C LEU A 93 25.49 16.19 -21.44
N TYR A 94 25.25 17.17 -20.57
CA TYR A 94 25.04 18.55 -21.00
C TYR A 94 26.24 19.44 -20.72
N VAL A 95 26.85 19.32 -19.53
CA VAL A 95 27.97 20.20 -19.16
C VAL A 95 29.30 19.63 -19.67
N LEU A 96 29.67 18.43 -19.21
CA LEU A 96 30.95 17.81 -19.56
C LEU A 96 31.02 17.50 -21.07
N GLN A 97 29.99 16.88 -21.64
CA GLN A 97 29.92 16.62 -23.08
C GLN A 97 30.06 17.90 -23.90
N TYR A 98 29.51 19.04 -23.46
CA TYR A 98 29.65 20.31 -24.18
C TYR A 98 31.11 20.78 -24.18
N PHE A 99 31.80 20.75 -23.04
CA PHE A 99 33.23 21.08 -22.97
C PHE A 99 34.10 20.12 -23.78
N LEU A 100 33.74 18.83 -23.79
CA LEU A 100 34.44 17.79 -24.55
C LEU A 100 34.03 17.73 -26.02
N SER A 101 32.99 18.47 -26.45
CA SER A 101 32.44 18.42 -27.81
C SER A 101 33.45 18.62 -28.94
N PRO A 102 34.43 19.56 -28.88
CA PRO A 102 35.42 19.69 -29.97
C PRO A 102 36.26 18.41 -30.16
N LEU A 103 36.51 17.67 -29.07
CA LEU A 103 37.21 16.40 -29.10
C LEU A 103 36.28 15.26 -29.55
N LEU A 104 35.04 15.21 -29.04
CA LEU A 104 34.08 14.13 -29.27
C LEU A 104 33.48 14.15 -30.68
N VAL A 105 33.46 15.31 -31.34
CA VAL A 105 32.96 15.47 -32.71
C VAL A 105 34.03 15.12 -33.76
N ALA A 106 35.31 15.00 -33.38
CA ALA A 106 36.39 14.63 -34.31
C ALA A 106 36.19 13.24 -34.95
N HIS A 107 36.74 13.05 -36.15
CA HIS A 107 36.64 11.78 -36.89
C HIS A 107 37.67 10.77 -36.38
N GLY A 108 37.22 9.53 -36.21
CA GLY A 108 38.08 8.42 -35.82
C GLY A 108 37.40 7.51 -34.80
N PHE A 109 38.12 6.45 -34.44
CA PHE A 109 37.66 5.48 -33.45
C PHE A 109 37.66 6.06 -32.03
N PHE A 110 38.70 6.79 -31.63
CA PHE A 110 38.83 7.31 -30.26
C PHE A 110 37.70 8.27 -29.84
N PRO A 111 37.27 9.26 -30.67
CA PRO A 111 36.13 10.11 -30.33
C PRO A 111 34.82 9.34 -30.23
N ALA A 112 34.60 8.36 -31.12
CA ALA A 112 33.41 7.51 -31.07
C ALA A 112 33.39 6.63 -29.82
N LEU A 113 34.52 6.01 -29.46
CA LEU A 113 34.67 5.25 -28.23
C LEU A 113 34.38 6.14 -27.00
N LEU A 114 35.03 7.30 -26.90
CA LEU A 114 34.86 8.21 -25.77
C LEU A 114 33.42 8.73 -25.66
N SER A 115 32.79 9.05 -26.79
CA SER A 115 31.37 9.43 -26.84
C SER A 115 30.46 8.32 -26.34
N ASN A 116 30.62 7.08 -26.84
CA ASN A 116 29.83 5.94 -26.38
C ASN A 116 30.04 5.67 -24.87
N LEU A 117 31.28 5.70 -24.39
CA LEU A 117 31.58 5.52 -22.96
C LEU A 117 30.92 6.60 -22.10
N LEU A 118 30.97 7.86 -22.53
CA LEU A 118 30.33 8.96 -21.81
C LEU A 118 28.82 8.75 -21.70
N PHE A 119 28.15 8.32 -22.77
CA PHE A 119 26.72 7.97 -22.77
C PHE A 119 26.41 6.75 -21.90
N VAL A 120 27.23 5.70 -21.97
CA VAL A 120 27.09 4.51 -21.12
C VAL A 120 27.17 4.89 -19.65
N VAL A 121 28.19 5.67 -19.26
CA VAL A 121 28.37 6.11 -17.87
C VAL A 121 27.18 6.95 -17.42
N ALA A 122 26.76 7.94 -18.20
CA ALA A 122 25.65 8.82 -17.82
C ALA A 122 24.32 8.07 -17.65
N ILE A 123 23.96 7.21 -18.62
CA ILE A 123 22.71 6.46 -18.56
C ILE A 123 22.75 5.43 -17.42
N SER A 124 23.90 4.77 -17.23
CA SER A 124 24.08 3.81 -16.14
C SER A 124 23.97 4.49 -14.78
N TYR A 125 24.59 5.66 -14.62
CA TYR A 125 24.56 6.42 -13.37
C TYR A 125 23.15 6.87 -13.00
N TYR A 126 22.37 7.36 -13.97
CA TYR A 126 20.96 7.73 -13.77
C TYR A 126 20.13 6.54 -13.25
N HIS A 127 20.22 5.39 -13.92
CA HIS A 127 19.45 4.20 -13.55
C HIS A 127 19.92 3.57 -12.23
N TYR A 128 21.22 3.62 -11.96
CA TYR A 128 21.79 3.12 -10.71
C TYR A 128 21.34 3.95 -9.50
N LEU A 129 21.34 5.28 -9.62
CA LEU A 129 20.84 6.14 -8.55
C LEU A 129 19.32 6.02 -8.36
N ASN A 130 18.55 5.82 -9.43
CA ASN A 130 17.13 5.51 -9.30
C ASN A 130 16.92 4.19 -8.55
N PHE A 131 17.67 3.13 -8.91
CA PHE A 131 17.65 1.87 -8.18
C PHE A 131 17.95 2.07 -6.69
N LEU A 132 19.05 2.75 -6.37
CA LEU A 132 19.44 2.99 -4.98
C LEU A 132 18.41 3.83 -4.21
N GLY A 133 17.80 4.82 -4.86
CA GLY A 133 16.70 5.60 -4.30
C GLY A 133 15.52 4.70 -3.96
N TYR A 134 15.02 3.94 -4.93
CA TYR A 134 13.86 3.06 -4.72
C TYR A 134 14.13 1.85 -3.81
N ASP A 135 15.38 1.41 -3.64
CA ASP A 135 15.76 0.27 -2.79
C ASP A 135 15.55 0.51 -1.29
N VAL A 136 15.52 1.77 -0.87
CA VAL A 136 15.27 2.12 0.55
C VAL A 136 13.79 1.98 0.95
N LEU A 137 12.88 1.77 -0.01
CA LEU A 137 11.45 1.62 0.25
C LEU A 137 11.13 0.15 0.58
N PRO A 138 10.79 -0.17 1.84
CA PRO A 138 10.59 -1.56 2.28
C PRO A 138 9.34 -2.23 1.69
N PHE A 139 8.48 -1.47 1.01
CA PHE A 139 7.25 -1.96 0.38
C PHE A 139 7.41 -2.25 -1.12
N LEU A 140 8.53 -1.85 -1.72
CA LEU A 140 8.75 -2.04 -3.15
C LEU A 140 9.56 -3.31 -3.40
N ASP A 141 8.87 -4.38 -3.76
CA ASP A 141 9.53 -5.62 -4.16
C ASP A 141 10.15 -5.49 -5.56
N ARG A 142 11.32 -6.10 -5.76
CA ARG A 142 12.02 -6.17 -7.07
C ARG A 142 12.35 -4.81 -7.70
N THR A 143 12.99 -3.94 -6.93
CA THR A 143 13.64 -2.71 -7.41
C THR A 143 14.69 -2.96 -8.52
N THR A 144 15.20 -4.19 -8.65
CA THR A 144 16.13 -4.61 -9.73
C THR A 144 15.64 -4.30 -11.14
N PHE A 145 14.34 -4.12 -11.36
CA PHE A 145 13.79 -3.69 -12.64
C PHE A 145 14.42 -2.37 -13.14
N PHE A 146 14.75 -1.44 -12.24
CA PHE A 146 15.40 -0.17 -12.60
C PHE A 146 16.81 -0.34 -13.17
N LEU A 147 17.45 -1.50 -12.97
CA LEU A 147 18.79 -1.81 -13.52
C LEU A 147 18.73 -2.38 -14.95
N TYR A 148 17.58 -2.82 -15.45
CA TYR A 148 17.46 -3.41 -16.79
C TYR A 148 17.99 -2.51 -17.92
N PRO A 149 17.74 -1.19 -17.91
CA PRO A 149 18.32 -0.28 -18.89
C PRO A 149 19.84 -0.24 -18.88
N ILE A 150 20.48 -0.47 -17.72
CA ILE A 150 21.94 -0.58 -17.62
C ILE A 150 22.44 -1.80 -18.41
N GLY A 151 21.80 -2.96 -18.21
CA GLY A 151 22.10 -4.17 -18.96
C GLY A 151 21.96 -3.98 -20.46
N LEU A 152 20.88 -3.30 -20.89
CA LEU A 152 20.65 -2.97 -22.30
C LEU A 152 21.77 -2.11 -22.88
N VAL A 153 22.17 -1.05 -22.17
CA VAL A 153 23.22 -0.12 -22.63
C VAL A 153 24.60 -0.79 -22.67
N ILE A 154 24.91 -1.65 -21.70
CA ILE A 154 26.16 -2.44 -21.70
C ILE A 154 26.22 -3.37 -22.92
N ILE A 155 25.10 -3.98 -23.33
CA ILE A 155 25.05 -4.85 -24.52
C ILE A 155 25.06 -4.03 -25.82
N LEU A 156 24.34 -2.91 -25.87
CA LEU A 156 24.21 -2.10 -27.08
C LEU A 156 25.48 -1.30 -27.39
N SER A 157 26.20 -0.83 -26.37
CA SER A 157 27.39 0.01 -26.52
C SER A 157 28.52 -0.61 -27.36
N PRO A 158 28.95 -1.88 -27.18
CA PRO A 158 29.95 -2.48 -28.06
C PRO A 158 29.45 -2.56 -29.51
N LEU A 159 28.16 -2.82 -29.73
CA LEU A 159 27.58 -2.83 -31.07
C LEU A 159 27.66 -1.45 -31.73
N MET A 160 27.34 -0.38 -30.99
CA MET A 160 27.45 1.00 -31.47
C MET A 160 28.90 1.37 -31.81
N ILE A 161 29.86 0.94 -31.00
CA ILE A 161 31.30 1.15 -31.23
C ILE A 161 31.77 0.39 -32.48
N LEU A 162 31.34 -0.87 -32.66
CA LEU A 162 31.68 -1.68 -33.84
C LEU A 162 31.17 -1.05 -35.15
N ILE A 163 29.97 -0.45 -35.11
CA ILE A 163 29.38 0.27 -36.24
C ILE A 163 30.08 1.62 -36.48
N GLY A 164 30.86 2.12 -35.52
CA GLY A 164 31.46 3.45 -35.56
C GLY A 164 30.45 4.58 -35.31
N PHE A 165 29.30 4.27 -34.70
CA PHE A 165 28.28 5.25 -34.37
C PHE A 165 28.76 6.15 -33.23
N ASN A 166 28.59 7.47 -33.39
CA ASN A 166 28.97 8.47 -32.41
C ASN A 166 27.72 9.22 -31.93
N PRO A 167 27.22 8.94 -30.71
CA PRO A 167 25.98 9.54 -30.21
C PRO A 167 26.12 11.06 -30.03
N THR A 168 27.27 11.58 -29.58
CA THR A 168 27.48 13.02 -29.43
C THR A 168 27.25 13.77 -30.74
N ARG A 169 27.76 13.25 -31.87
CA ARG A 169 27.50 13.85 -33.19
C ARG A 169 26.04 13.82 -33.58
N TYR A 170 25.37 12.70 -33.34
CA TYR A 170 23.94 12.56 -33.61
C TYR A 170 23.13 13.60 -32.81
N PHE A 171 23.36 13.70 -31.50
CA PHE A 171 22.67 14.68 -30.65
C PHE A 171 22.97 16.12 -31.04
N LEU A 172 24.24 16.48 -31.24
CA LEU A 172 24.61 17.85 -31.67
C LEU A 172 23.99 18.20 -33.03
N SER A 173 23.90 17.24 -33.96
CA SER A 173 23.26 17.46 -35.26
C SER A 173 21.75 17.68 -35.19
N LEU A 174 21.10 17.24 -34.10
CA LEU A 174 19.68 17.51 -33.85
C LEU A 174 19.48 18.88 -33.20
N TYR A 175 20.38 19.29 -32.29
CA TYR A 175 20.29 20.57 -31.59
C TYR A 175 20.71 21.77 -32.44
N PHE A 176 21.78 21.64 -33.23
CA PHE A 176 22.37 22.72 -34.03
C PHE A 176 22.04 22.59 -35.52
N ARG A 177 20.91 21.95 -35.83
CA ARG A 177 20.44 21.79 -37.21
C ARG A 177 19.98 23.10 -37.82
#